data_AF-A0A511YFZ2-F1
#
_entry.id   AF-A0A511YFZ2-F1
#
_cell.length_a   1.000
_cell.length_b   1.000
_cell.length_c   1.000
_cell.angle_alpha   90.00
_cell.angle_beta   90.00
_cell.angle_gamma   90.00
#
_symmetry.space_group_name_H-M   'P 1'
#
loop_
_entity.id
_entity.type
_entity.pdbx_description
1 polymer ?
#
loop_
_entity_poly.entity_id
_entity_poly.type
_entity_poly.pdbx_seq_one_letter_code
_entity_poly.pdbx_strand_id
1 'polypeptide(L)'
;MTETKSPFLDTIFLLRKSGCITVFSNLHEISKKEEQEAGDYFETEFEKERLEFLSTEIHCHKEVAVWAAKVLYYSAQLYLIRENTAKDLDKLIPKLKITPDTSSILSADLSLRFLPQIITLMQTADPHDPLVKILEDILTQFHYSGIGYHLDLEKVNWEKELKDKIYRKLYLERIVEKKAYALAEIPYINQLLLADFGLYKDTYWRELKIITKEN
;
A
#
# COMPACT_ATOMS: atom_id res chain seq x y z
N MET A 1 -22.33 29.44 7.15
CA MET A 1 -21.10 29.08 7.90
C MET A 1 -21.42 27.84 8.72
N THR A 2 -20.84 26.70 8.35
CA THR A 2 -20.39 25.57 9.20
C THR A 2 -20.10 24.39 8.26
N GLU A 3 -19.07 24.50 7.41
CA GLU A 3 -18.44 23.29 6.88
C GLU A 3 -17.62 22.72 8.04
N THR A 4 -18.12 21.68 8.69
CA THR A 4 -17.30 20.80 9.51
C THR A 4 -16.40 20.02 8.56
N LYS A 5 -15.37 20.70 8.03
CA LYS A 5 -14.34 20.07 7.19
C LYS A 5 -13.62 19.04 8.04
N SER A 6 -13.49 17.83 7.53
CA SER A 6 -12.69 16.75 8.11
C SER A 6 -11.38 16.75 7.33
N PRO A 7 -10.33 17.48 7.77
CA PRO A 7 -9.11 17.64 6.98
C PRO A 7 -8.49 16.31 6.60
N PHE A 8 -8.59 15.32 7.50
CA PHE A 8 -8.14 13.96 7.23
C PHE A 8 -8.94 13.30 6.11
N LEU A 9 -10.27 13.21 6.24
CA LEU A 9 -11.11 12.54 5.25
C LEU A 9 -11.10 13.25 3.90
N ASP A 10 -11.17 14.58 3.89
CA ASP A 10 -11.14 15.39 2.66
C ASP A 10 -9.85 15.14 1.87
N THR A 11 -8.73 14.98 2.58
CA THR A 11 -7.41 14.69 1.99
C THR A 11 -7.38 13.30 1.37
N ILE A 12 -7.86 12.29 2.09
CA ILE A 12 -7.93 10.91 1.60
C ILE A 12 -8.88 10.77 0.42
N PHE A 13 -10.05 11.42 0.49
CA PHE A 13 -11.03 11.44 -0.58
C PHE A 13 -10.46 12.07 -1.85
N LEU A 14 -9.80 13.23 -1.73
CA LEU A 14 -9.15 13.89 -2.86
C LEU A 14 -8.08 13.00 -3.49
N LEU A 15 -7.27 12.33 -2.67
CA LEU A 15 -6.22 11.43 -3.13
C LEU A 15 -6.79 10.27 -3.94
N ARG A 16 -7.79 9.56 -3.42
CA ARG A 16 -8.39 8.43 -4.15
C ARG A 16 -9.12 8.86 -5.42
N LYS A 17 -9.71 10.06 -5.43
CA LYS A 17 -10.46 10.56 -6.59
C LYS A 17 -9.56 11.13 -7.70
N SER A 18 -8.43 11.74 -7.34
CA SER A 18 -7.64 12.55 -8.28
C SER A 18 -6.13 12.29 -8.26
N GLY A 19 -5.63 11.49 -7.32
CA GLY A 19 -4.20 11.32 -7.10
C GLY A 19 -3.52 12.52 -6.42
N CYS A 20 -4.27 13.55 -6.03
CA CYS A 20 -3.76 14.75 -5.39
C CYS A 20 -3.99 14.71 -3.87
N ILE A 21 -3.02 15.24 -3.11
CA ILE A 21 -3.14 15.36 -1.66
C ILE A 21 -3.09 16.82 -1.24
N THR A 22 -3.95 17.21 -0.29
CA THR A 22 -3.86 18.51 0.39
C THR A 22 -2.95 18.37 1.59
N VAL A 23 -1.85 19.11 1.62
CA VAL A 23 -0.95 19.13 2.78
C VAL A 23 -1.16 20.44 3.55
N PHE A 24 -1.45 20.32 4.83
CA PHE A 24 -1.66 21.46 5.73
C PHE A 24 -0.33 21.97 6.28
N SER A 25 -0.27 23.24 6.68
CA SER A 25 0.95 23.88 7.21
C SER A 25 1.29 23.50 8.65
N ASN A 26 0.39 22.80 9.35
CA ASN A 26 0.57 22.31 10.71
C ASN A 26 0.18 20.83 10.79
N LEU A 27 0.79 20.10 11.73
CA LEU A 27 0.34 18.74 12.07
C LEU A 27 -1.08 18.82 12.62
N HIS A 28 -1.99 18.08 12.01
CA HIS A 28 -3.39 18.04 12.41
C HIS A 28 -3.64 16.78 13.23
N GLU A 29 -4.19 16.93 14.44
CA GLU A 29 -4.61 15.79 15.23
C GLU A 29 -5.94 15.27 14.69
N ILE A 30 -5.94 14.01 14.25
CA ILE A 30 -7.13 13.35 13.72
C ILE A 30 -8.07 13.01 14.87
N SER A 31 -9.28 13.57 14.85
CA SER A 31 -10.29 13.29 15.86
C SER A 31 -10.93 11.91 15.66
N LYS A 32 -11.48 11.33 16.73
CA LYS A 32 -12.23 10.05 16.65
C LYS A 32 -13.39 10.08 15.66
N LYS A 33 -14.00 11.26 15.47
CA LYS A 33 -15.09 11.44 14.50
C LYS A 33 -14.56 11.26 13.08
N GLU A 34 -13.41 11.86 12.77
CA GLU A 34 -12.78 11.70 11.45
C GLU A 34 -12.31 10.26 11.22
N GLU A 35 -11.80 9.58 12.25
CA GLU A 35 -11.45 8.16 12.15
C GLU A 35 -12.68 7.29 11.81
N GLN A 36 -13.83 7.56 12.44
CA GLN A 36 -15.07 6.86 12.16
C GLN A 36 -15.60 7.15 10.75
N GLU A 37 -15.66 8.42 10.36
CA GLU A 37 -16.10 8.84 9.02
C GLU A 37 -15.19 8.25 7.92
N ALA A 38 -13.88 8.22 8.15
CA ALA A 38 -12.94 7.56 7.25
C ALA A 38 -13.15 6.05 7.20
N GLY A 39 -13.45 5.41 8.33
CA GLY A 39 -13.77 3.98 8.36
C GLY A 39 -14.99 3.60 7.52
N ASP A 40 -16.06 4.40 7.58
CA ASP A 40 -17.27 4.19 6.77
C ASP A 40 -17.02 4.46 5.28
N TYR A 41 -16.20 5.47 4.97
CA TYR A 41 -15.73 5.72 3.61
C TYR A 41 -14.91 4.55 3.07
N PHE A 42 -13.94 4.04 3.83
CA PHE A 42 -13.08 2.93 3.39
C PHE A 42 -13.84 1.62 3.22
N GLU A 43 -14.84 1.34 4.05
CA GLU A 43 -15.71 0.18 3.83
C GLU A 43 -16.45 0.32 2.49
N THR A 44 -16.99 1.49 2.20
CA THR A 44 -17.65 1.75 0.91
C THR A 44 -16.68 1.58 -0.27
N GLU A 45 -15.45 2.09 -0.16
CA GLU A 45 -14.42 1.94 -1.20
C GLU A 45 -13.96 0.49 -1.36
N PHE A 46 -13.79 -0.22 -0.25
CA PHE A 46 -13.43 -1.64 -0.26
C PHE A 46 -14.49 -2.46 -0.97
N GLU A 47 -15.77 -2.23 -0.66
CA GLU A 47 -16.89 -2.93 -1.29
C GLU A 47 -16.94 -2.68 -2.80
N LYS A 48 -16.59 -1.49 -3.27
CA LYS A 48 -16.46 -1.22 -4.70
C LYS A 48 -15.34 -2.04 -5.35
N GLU A 49 -14.13 -2.02 -4.76
CA GLU A 49 -13.00 -2.82 -5.28
C GLU A 49 -13.31 -4.32 -5.21
N ARG A 50 -14.04 -4.79 -4.19
CA ARG A 50 -14.44 -6.19 -4.00
C ARG A 50 -15.31 -6.74 -5.12
N LEU A 51 -16.16 -5.91 -5.70
CA LEU A 51 -16.95 -6.29 -6.87
C LEU A 51 -16.06 -6.61 -8.08
N GLU A 52 -14.85 -6.06 -8.15
CA GLU A 52 -13.91 -6.33 -9.24
C GLU A 52 -13.15 -7.66 -9.05
N PHE A 53 -12.84 -8.04 -7.81
CA PHE A 53 -12.08 -9.25 -7.50
C PHE A 53 -12.91 -10.48 -7.10
N LEU A 54 -14.24 -10.38 -7.10
CA LEU A 54 -15.20 -11.49 -7.04
C LEU A 54 -15.04 -12.43 -5.84
N SER A 55 -14.74 -11.90 -4.65
CA SER A 55 -14.65 -12.69 -3.41
C SER A 55 -15.66 -12.26 -2.35
N THR A 56 -16.42 -13.20 -1.81
CA THR A 56 -17.31 -12.97 -0.67
C THR A 56 -16.64 -13.23 0.68
N GLU A 57 -15.49 -13.90 0.70
CA GLU A 57 -14.77 -14.29 1.92
C GLU A 57 -13.85 -13.17 2.44
N ILE A 58 -13.38 -12.33 1.53
CA ILE A 58 -12.54 -11.18 1.86
C ILE A 58 -13.45 -10.02 2.27
N HIS A 59 -13.19 -9.46 3.45
CA HIS A 59 -13.98 -8.40 4.08
C HIS A 59 -13.12 -7.18 4.40
N CYS A 60 -13.75 -6.01 4.53
CA CYS A 60 -13.06 -4.80 4.94
C CYS A 60 -12.67 -4.90 6.42
N HIS A 61 -11.39 -4.68 6.73
CA HIS A 61 -10.90 -4.48 8.08
C HIS A 61 -10.78 -2.97 8.35
N LYS A 62 -11.88 -2.32 8.74
CA LYS A 62 -11.98 -0.85 8.90
C LYS A 62 -10.81 -0.25 9.70
N GLU A 63 -10.47 -0.85 10.84
CA GLU A 63 -9.38 -0.36 11.71
C GLU A 63 -8.04 -0.30 10.98
N VAL A 64 -7.76 -1.27 10.11
CA VAL A 64 -6.52 -1.34 9.33
C VAL A 64 -6.54 -0.32 8.19
N ALA A 65 -7.68 -0.16 7.51
CA ALA A 65 -7.84 0.85 6.47
C ALA A 65 -7.62 2.27 7.03
N VAL A 66 -8.24 2.57 8.19
CA VAL A 66 -8.06 3.86 8.89
C VAL A 66 -6.61 4.01 9.34
N TRP A 67 -6.00 2.98 9.93
CA TRP A 67 -4.59 3.03 10.31
C TRP A 67 -3.67 3.35 9.11
N ALA A 68 -3.84 2.66 7.98
CA ALA A 68 -3.06 2.87 6.78
C ALA A 68 -3.23 4.30 6.23
N ALA A 69 -4.44 4.84 6.30
CA ALA A 69 -4.73 6.22 5.92
C ALA A 69 -4.05 7.22 6.83
N LYS A 70 -4.00 6.97 8.14
CA LYS A 70 -3.26 7.80 9.11
C LYS A 70 -1.76 7.80 8.81
N VAL A 71 -1.18 6.62 8.53
CA VAL A 71 0.23 6.50 8.12
C VAL A 71 0.50 7.38 6.90
N LEU A 72 -0.33 7.27 5.85
CA LEU A 72 -0.19 8.05 4.64
C LEU A 72 -0.33 9.56 4.87
N TYR A 73 -1.37 9.97 5.61
CA TYR A 73 -1.66 11.36 5.91
C TYR A 73 -0.53 12.03 6.68
N TYR A 74 -0.07 11.40 7.77
CA TYR A 74 1.05 11.92 8.55
C TYR A 74 2.36 11.86 7.78
N SER A 75 2.58 10.86 6.91
CA SER A 75 3.76 10.84 6.04
C SER A 75 3.78 12.05 5.10
N ALA A 76 2.65 12.39 4.49
CA ALA A 76 2.55 13.57 3.63
C ALA A 76 2.78 14.88 4.40
N GLN A 77 2.27 15.00 5.64
CA GLN A 77 2.53 16.16 6.48
C GLN A 77 3.99 16.25 6.89
N LEU A 78 4.60 15.14 7.31
CA LEU A 78 5.99 15.07 7.73
C LEU A 78 6.96 15.35 6.59
N TYR A 79 6.57 15.12 5.33
CA TYR A 79 7.37 15.56 4.18
C TYR A 79 7.60 17.09 4.19
N LEU A 80 6.60 17.89 4.59
CA LEU A 80 6.72 19.35 4.66
C LEU A 80 7.10 19.89 6.05
N ILE A 81 6.68 19.20 7.12
CA ILE A 81 6.78 19.66 8.50
C ILE A 81 7.74 18.76 9.27
N ARG A 82 9.03 19.10 9.23
CA ARG A 82 10.10 18.32 9.88
C ARG A 82 10.58 18.86 11.22
N GLU A 83 10.24 20.09 11.56
CA GLU A 83 10.75 20.74 12.77
C GLU A 83 10.27 20.00 14.04
N ASN A 84 11.22 19.52 14.84
CA ASN A 84 11.00 18.81 16.12
C ASN A 84 10.22 17.49 16.07
N THR A 85 9.96 16.90 14.90
CA THR A 85 9.10 15.69 14.78
C THR A 85 9.83 14.36 14.97
N ALA A 86 11.17 14.34 14.89
CA ALA A 86 11.96 13.11 14.99
C ALA A 86 11.71 12.31 16.29
N LYS A 87 11.40 12.99 17.39
CA LYS A 87 11.13 12.38 18.70
C LYS A 87 9.72 11.78 18.81
N ASP A 88 8.80 12.18 17.92
CA ASP A 88 7.39 11.81 17.96
C ASP A 88 6.99 10.86 16.82
N LEU A 89 7.94 10.38 16.02
CA LEU A 89 7.66 9.51 14.87
C LEU A 89 6.87 8.26 15.26
N ASP A 90 7.21 7.60 16.37
CA ASP A 90 6.48 6.42 16.86
C ASP A 90 5.03 6.73 17.27
N LYS A 91 4.74 7.99 17.63
CA LYS A 91 3.39 8.45 17.99
C LYS A 91 2.58 8.80 16.74
N LEU A 92 3.21 9.44 15.76
CA LEU A 92 2.56 9.88 14.51
C LEU A 92 2.35 8.72 13.54
N ILE A 93 3.30 7.79 13.48
CA ILE A 93 3.28 6.59 12.63
C ILE A 93 3.28 5.35 13.54
N PRO A 94 2.16 5.07 14.24
CA PRO A 94 2.10 3.94 15.15
C PRO A 94 2.21 2.63 14.38
N LYS A 95 2.96 1.67 14.92
CA LYS A 95 3.02 0.31 14.37
C LYS A 95 1.67 -0.39 14.52
N LEU A 96 1.26 -1.08 13.48
CA LEU A 96 0.07 -1.94 13.54
C LEU A 96 0.39 -3.20 14.37
N LYS A 97 -0.52 -3.55 15.28
CA LYS A 97 -0.32 -4.67 16.24
C LYS A 97 -0.96 -5.98 15.81
N ILE A 98 -1.51 -6.07 14.60
CA ILE A 98 -2.12 -7.30 14.09
C ILE A 98 -1.15 -8.05 13.18
N THR A 99 -1.33 -9.37 13.11
CA THR A 99 -0.68 -10.18 12.06
C THR A 99 -1.48 -9.99 10.77
N PRO A 100 -0.87 -9.54 9.67
CA PRO A 100 -1.59 -9.33 8.42
C PRO A 100 -2.17 -10.64 7.88
N ASP A 101 -3.38 -10.54 7.35
CA ASP A 101 -4.10 -11.52 6.56
C ASP A 101 -4.56 -10.85 5.25
N THR A 102 -5.14 -11.61 4.32
CA THR A 102 -5.58 -11.07 3.03
C THR A 102 -6.53 -9.86 3.18
N SER A 103 -7.49 -9.93 4.09
CA SER A 103 -8.47 -8.86 4.33
C SER A 103 -7.80 -7.57 4.82
N SER A 104 -6.91 -7.67 5.80
CA SER A 104 -6.16 -6.53 6.34
C SER A 104 -5.15 -5.98 5.34
N ILE A 105 -4.48 -6.81 4.54
CA ILE A 105 -3.57 -6.37 3.47
C ILE A 105 -4.33 -5.53 2.45
N LEU A 106 -5.45 -6.05 1.92
CA LEU A 106 -6.25 -5.33 0.92
C LEU A 106 -6.92 -4.08 1.51
N SER A 107 -7.28 -4.10 2.79
CA SER A 107 -7.82 -2.92 3.48
C SER A 107 -6.76 -1.82 3.66
N ALA A 108 -5.54 -2.19 4.05
CA ALA A 108 -4.42 -1.24 4.14
C ALA A 108 -4.08 -0.65 2.78
N ASP A 109 -4.17 -1.47 1.74
CA ASP A 109 -3.82 -1.11 0.38
C ASP A 109 -4.64 0.04 -0.21
N LEU A 110 -5.85 0.27 0.29
CA LEU A 110 -6.69 1.41 -0.11
C LEU A 110 -5.97 2.77 0.05
N SER A 111 -5.00 2.85 0.97
CA SER A 111 -4.19 4.03 1.24
C SER A 111 -2.70 3.80 1.01
N LEU A 112 -2.14 2.66 1.44
CA LEU A 112 -0.69 2.42 1.35
C LEU A 112 -0.17 2.36 -0.08
N ARG A 113 -1.00 2.07 -1.09
CA ARG A 113 -0.58 2.07 -2.51
C ARG A 113 -0.02 3.41 -3.01
N PHE A 114 -0.30 4.50 -2.29
CA PHE A 114 0.22 5.84 -2.59
C PHE A 114 1.52 6.17 -1.82
N LEU A 115 1.86 5.38 -0.80
CA LEU A 115 3.01 5.62 0.07
C LEU A 115 4.36 5.59 -0.67
N PRO A 116 4.61 4.70 -1.66
CA PRO A 116 5.88 4.69 -2.40
C PRO A 116 6.26 6.05 -3.02
N GLN A 117 5.28 6.82 -3.48
CA GLN A 117 5.53 8.14 -4.08
C GLN A 117 6.00 9.14 -3.02
N ILE A 118 5.41 9.11 -1.82
CA ILE A 118 5.83 9.94 -0.69
C ILE A 118 7.25 9.57 -0.25
N ILE A 119 7.55 8.27 -0.15
CA ILE A 119 8.90 7.79 0.22
C ILE A 119 9.93 8.28 -0.80
N THR A 120 9.64 8.19 -2.09
CA THR A 120 10.53 8.65 -3.16
C THR A 120 10.82 10.16 -3.04
N LEU A 121 9.79 10.97 -2.75
CA LEU A 121 9.94 12.40 -2.51
C LEU A 121 10.80 12.68 -1.28
N MET A 122 10.59 11.96 -0.18
CA MET A 122 11.41 12.08 1.04
C MET A 122 12.86 11.71 0.79
N GLN A 123 13.14 10.58 0.14
CA GLN A 123 14.49 10.11 -0.20
C GLN A 123 15.23 11.12 -1.10
N THR A 124 14.51 11.81 -1.98
CA THR A 124 15.09 12.86 -2.83
C THR A 124 15.47 14.10 -2.02
N ALA A 125 14.69 14.44 -0.98
CA ALA A 125 14.97 15.56 -0.10
C ALA A 125 16.08 15.26 0.93
N ASP A 126 16.04 14.09 1.54
CA ASP A 126 17.04 13.57 2.48
C ASP A 126 17.10 12.02 2.42
N PRO A 127 18.15 11.44 1.80
CA PRO A 127 18.34 9.99 1.71
C PRO A 127 18.51 9.28 3.07
N HIS A 128 18.85 10.02 4.13
CA HIS A 128 19.10 9.47 5.46
C HIS A 128 17.95 9.73 6.45
N ASP A 129 16.80 10.17 5.94
CA ASP A 129 15.64 10.46 6.76
C ASP A 129 15.14 9.19 7.49
N PRO A 130 15.10 9.17 8.83
CA PRO A 130 14.69 8.00 9.59
C PRO A 130 13.23 7.57 9.33
N LEU A 131 12.37 8.48 8.85
CA LEU A 131 10.98 8.14 8.51
C LEU A 131 10.93 7.21 7.29
N VAL A 132 11.84 7.36 6.32
CA VAL A 132 11.89 6.50 5.13
C VAL A 132 11.96 5.03 5.54
N LYS A 133 12.85 4.69 6.47
CA LYS A 133 13.00 3.31 6.94
C LYS A 133 11.74 2.79 7.64
N ILE A 134 11.07 3.62 8.44
CA ILE A 134 9.81 3.24 9.10
C ILE A 134 8.72 2.94 8.06
N LEU A 135 8.61 3.75 7.01
CA LEU A 135 7.62 3.58 5.96
C LEU A 135 7.94 2.37 5.06
N GLU A 136 9.21 2.13 4.76
CA GLU A 136 9.66 0.92 4.07
C GLU A 136 9.39 -0.34 4.89
N ASP A 137 9.61 -0.32 6.21
CA ASP A 137 9.30 -1.46 7.08
C ASP A 137 7.78 -1.77 7.09
N ILE A 138 6.94 -0.73 7.08
CA ILE A 138 5.48 -0.87 6.89
C ILE A 138 5.17 -1.49 5.52
N LEU A 139 5.80 -1.01 4.44
CA LEU A 139 5.59 -1.58 3.12
C LEU A 139 6.15 -2.99 3.00
N THR A 140 7.23 -3.38 3.68
CA THR A 140 7.69 -4.77 3.70
C THR A 140 6.67 -5.68 4.37
N GLN A 141 5.99 -5.21 5.42
CA GLN A 141 4.88 -5.94 6.05
C GLN A 141 3.61 -5.97 5.17
N PHE A 142 3.36 -4.91 4.40
CA PHE A 142 2.21 -4.74 3.51
C PHE A 142 2.64 -4.66 2.04
N HIS A 143 3.48 -5.60 1.61
CA HIS A 143 4.24 -5.49 0.35
C HIS A 143 3.39 -5.47 -0.92
N TYR A 144 2.13 -5.91 -0.85
CA TYR A 144 1.17 -5.72 -1.94
C TYR A 144 1.00 -4.24 -2.35
N SER A 145 1.07 -3.32 -1.39
CA SER A 145 0.99 -1.87 -1.63
C SER A 145 2.28 -1.27 -2.16
N GLY A 146 3.39 -1.98 -1.99
CA GLY A 146 4.71 -1.59 -2.48
C GLY A 146 5.09 -2.22 -3.82
N ILE A 147 4.20 -2.96 -4.49
CA ILE A 147 4.51 -3.55 -5.80
C ILE A 147 4.87 -2.45 -6.80
N GLY A 148 6.05 -2.55 -7.41
CA GLY A 148 6.62 -1.54 -8.29
C GLY A 148 7.58 -0.57 -7.60
N TYR A 149 7.69 -0.64 -6.27
CA TYR A 149 8.72 0.03 -5.47
C TYR A 149 9.81 -0.97 -5.07
N HIS A 150 11.04 -0.49 -4.85
CA HIS A 150 12.15 -1.35 -4.44
C HIS A 150 12.06 -1.64 -2.93
N LEU A 151 11.70 -2.86 -2.57
CA LEU A 151 11.65 -3.35 -1.20
C LEU A 151 12.56 -4.58 -1.05
N ASP A 152 13.21 -4.69 0.11
CA ASP A 152 13.86 -5.94 0.51
C ASP A 152 12.79 -6.95 0.96
N LEU A 153 12.57 -7.96 0.12
CA LEU A 153 11.59 -9.03 0.32
C LEU A 153 12.25 -10.42 0.29
N GLU A 154 13.58 -10.50 0.50
CA GLU A 154 14.32 -11.78 0.43
C GLU A 154 13.82 -12.83 1.43
N LYS A 155 13.25 -12.37 2.54
CA LYS A 155 12.74 -13.24 3.62
C LYS A 155 11.31 -13.71 3.41
N VAL A 156 10.62 -13.25 2.37
CA VAL A 156 9.23 -13.64 2.10
C VAL A 156 9.19 -15.07 1.56
N ASN A 157 8.43 -15.93 2.23
CA ASN A 157 8.13 -17.26 1.71
C ASN A 157 6.97 -17.16 0.71
N TRP A 158 7.30 -17.01 -0.57
CA TRP A 158 6.31 -16.79 -1.63
C TRP A 158 5.31 -17.92 -1.82
N GLU A 159 5.70 -19.17 -1.56
CA GLU A 159 4.78 -20.31 -1.62
C GLU A 159 3.69 -20.20 -0.55
N LYS A 160 4.07 -19.75 0.66
CA LYS A 160 3.13 -19.51 1.76
C LYS A 160 2.31 -18.24 1.55
N GLU A 161 2.97 -17.16 1.14
CA GLU A 161 2.36 -15.83 0.93
C GLU A 161 1.26 -15.89 -0.13
N LEU A 162 1.56 -16.49 -1.29
CA LEU A 162 0.64 -16.57 -2.43
C LEU A 162 -0.16 -17.88 -2.43
N LYS A 163 -0.45 -18.43 -1.25
CA LYS A 163 -1.25 -19.66 -1.10
C LYS A 163 -2.72 -19.42 -1.39
N ASP A 164 -3.25 -18.27 -0.96
CA ASP A 164 -4.63 -17.87 -1.26
C ASP A 164 -4.76 -17.54 -2.75
N LYS A 165 -5.72 -18.18 -3.42
CA LYS A 165 -5.83 -18.08 -4.89
C LYS A 165 -6.26 -16.70 -5.36
N ILE A 166 -7.12 -16.03 -4.59
CA ILE A 166 -7.68 -14.73 -4.94
C ILE A 166 -6.61 -13.67 -4.72
N TYR A 167 -5.98 -13.68 -3.55
CA TYR A 167 -4.85 -12.80 -3.26
C TYR A 167 -3.71 -12.98 -4.25
N ARG A 168 -3.35 -14.23 -4.57
CA ARG A 168 -2.33 -14.52 -5.58
C ARG A 168 -2.68 -13.89 -6.93
N LYS A 169 -3.92 -14.04 -7.40
CA LYS A 169 -4.34 -13.44 -8.67
C LYS A 169 -4.13 -11.92 -8.65
N LEU A 170 -4.62 -11.24 -7.61
CA LEU A 170 -4.46 -9.78 -7.45
C LEU A 170 -2.98 -9.36 -7.42
N TYR A 171 -2.17 -10.12 -6.69
CA TYR A 171 -0.74 -9.88 -6.58
C TYR A 171 -0.03 -9.96 -7.94
N LEU A 172 -0.31 -11.02 -8.70
CA LEU A 172 0.27 -11.22 -10.03
C LEU A 172 -0.21 -10.16 -11.02
N GLU A 173 -1.51 -9.85 -11.05
CA GLU A 173 -2.06 -8.78 -11.90
C GLU A 173 -1.36 -7.44 -11.66
N ARG A 174 -1.14 -7.08 -10.38
CA ARG A 174 -0.43 -5.84 -10.04
C ARG A 174 1.05 -5.87 -10.42
N ILE A 175 1.74 -7.01 -10.29
CA ILE A 175 3.12 -7.16 -10.79
C ILE A 175 3.19 -6.85 -12.29
N VAL A 176 2.22 -7.34 -13.06
CA VAL A 176 2.14 -7.14 -14.51
C VAL A 176 1.82 -5.69 -14.85
N GLU A 177 0.83 -5.10 -14.17
CA GLU A 177 0.44 -3.69 -14.33
C GLU A 177 1.62 -2.75 -14.08
N LYS A 178 2.37 -2.97 -12.98
CA LYS A 178 3.51 -2.14 -12.58
C LYS A 178 4.82 -2.51 -13.26
N LYS A 179 4.84 -3.57 -14.08
CA LYS A 179 6.07 -4.14 -14.65
C LYS A 179 7.16 -4.34 -13.59
N ALA A 180 6.79 -4.91 -12.45
CA ALA A 180 7.66 -5.09 -11.29
C ALA A 180 8.67 -6.25 -11.52
N TYR A 181 9.70 -6.01 -12.33
CA TYR A 181 10.71 -7.02 -12.72
C TYR A 181 11.35 -7.73 -11.52
N ALA A 182 11.70 -7.00 -10.47
CA ALA A 182 12.34 -7.59 -9.28
C ALA A 182 11.49 -8.69 -8.63
N LEU A 183 10.16 -8.57 -8.69
CA LEU A 183 9.24 -9.62 -8.23
C LEU A 183 9.00 -10.67 -9.33
N ALA A 184 8.81 -10.23 -10.57
CA ALA A 184 8.47 -11.11 -11.68
C ALA A 184 9.60 -12.10 -12.04
N GLU A 185 10.85 -11.79 -11.69
CA GLU A 185 12.02 -12.66 -11.89
C GLU A 185 12.28 -13.59 -10.67
N ILE A 186 11.51 -13.51 -9.59
CA ILE A 186 11.57 -14.50 -8.50
C ILE A 186 11.07 -15.84 -9.05
N PRO A 187 11.83 -16.96 -8.95
CA PRO A 187 11.52 -18.20 -9.66
C PRO A 187 10.08 -18.71 -9.46
N TYR A 188 9.57 -18.68 -8.23
CA TYR A 188 8.21 -19.11 -7.94
C TYR A 188 7.14 -18.19 -8.56
N ILE A 189 7.32 -16.87 -8.45
CA ILE A 189 6.40 -15.89 -9.06
C ILE A 189 6.47 -15.97 -10.58
N ASN A 190 7.67 -16.09 -11.15
CA ASN A 190 7.88 -16.24 -12.59
C ASN A 190 7.11 -17.44 -13.14
N GLN A 191 7.20 -18.59 -12.46
CA GLN A 191 6.44 -19.78 -12.82
C GLN A 191 4.92 -19.53 -12.80
N LEU A 192 4.41 -18.83 -11.78
CA LEU A 192 2.99 -18.48 -11.70
C LEU A 192 2.55 -17.54 -12.83
N LEU A 193 3.34 -16.50 -13.11
CA LEU A 193 3.06 -15.56 -14.21
C LEU A 193 3.03 -16.26 -15.57
N LEU A 194 4.01 -17.12 -15.85
CA LEU A 194 4.06 -17.86 -17.12
C LEU A 194 2.90 -18.84 -17.27
N ALA A 195 2.48 -19.47 -16.17
CA ALA A 195 1.31 -20.35 -16.16
C ALA A 195 0.01 -19.56 -16.45
N ASP A 196 -0.15 -18.37 -15.86
CA ASP A 196 -1.32 -17.51 -16.09
C ASP A 196 -1.33 -16.91 -17.50
N PHE A 197 -0.17 -16.55 -18.06
CA PHE A 197 -0.07 -16.00 -19.41
C PHE A 197 -0.32 -17.05 -20.51
N GLY A 198 0.16 -18.28 -20.31
CA GLY A 198 0.13 -19.33 -21.32
C GLY A 198 0.67 -18.85 -22.68
N LEU A 199 -0.11 -19.04 -23.74
CA LEU A 199 0.25 -18.64 -25.11
C LEU A 199 0.29 -17.12 -25.32
N TYR A 200 -0.26 -16.33 -24.40
CA TYR A 200 -0.37 -14.87 -24.51
C TYR A 200 0.75 -14.11 -23.77
N LYS A 201 1.84 -14.79 -23.40
CA LYS A 201 3.00 -14.18 -22.73
C LYS A 201 3.50 -12.93 -23.45
N ASP A 202 3.61 -12.97 -24.77
CA ASP A 202 4.09 -11.82 -25.55
C ASP A 202 3.07 -10.67 -25.69
N THR A 203 1.79 -10.93 -25.40
CA THR A 203 0.74 -9.91 -25.33
C THR A 203 0.78 -9.19 -23.99
N TYR A 204 0.91 -9.95 -22.89
CA TYR A 204 0.93 -9.38 -21.54
C TYR A 204 2.30 -8.78 -21.17
N TRP A 205 3.40 -9.46 -21.50
CA TRP A 205 4.75 -9.04 -21.16
C TRP A 205 5.83 -9.75 -21.99
N ARG A 206 6.09 -9.22 -23.19
CA ARG A 206 7.09 -9.75 -24.14
C ARG A 206 8.49 -9.85 -23.55
N GLU A 207 8.94 -8.83 -22.83
CA GLU A 207 10.30 -8.70 -22.30
C GLU A 207 10.57 -9.54 -21.06
N LEU A 208 9.53 -10.15 -20.46
CA LEU A 208 9.70 -10.94 -19.24
C LEU A 208 10.58 -12.17 -19.52
N LYS A 209 11.64 -12.32 -18.73
CA LYS A 209 12.53 -13.49 -18.79
C LYS A 209 11.84 -14.72 -18.22
N ILE A 210 12.18 -15.88 -18.76
CA ILE A 210 11.79 -17.18 -18.20
C ILE A 210 12.92 -17.60 -17.25
N ILE A 211 12.58 -17.76 -15.98
CA ILE A 211 13.53 -18.15 -14.93
C ILE A 211 13.32 -19.63 -14.63
N THR A 212 14.29 -20.47 -15.01
CA THR A 212 14.33 -21.88 -14.62
C THR A 212 15.08 -22.01 -13.28
N LYS A 213 14.72 -22.99 -12.45
CA LYS A 213 15.34 -23.27 -11.13
C LYS A 213 16.84 -23.63 -11.18
N GLU A 214 17.50 -23.49 -12.33
CA GLU A 214 18.90 -23.87 -12.57
C GLU A 214 19.88 -22.68 -12.66
N ASN A 215 19.43 -21.45 -12.39
CA ASN A 215 20.31 -20.28 -12.27
C ASN A 215 20.21 -19.64 -10.88
#